data_AF-A0A948BWK7-F1
#
_entry.id   AF-A0A948BWK7-F1
#
_cell.length_a   1.000
_cell.length_b   1.000
_cell.length_c   1.000
_cell.angle_alpha   90.00
_cell.angle_beta   90.00
_cell.angle_gamma   90.00
#
_symmetry.space_group_name_H-M   'P 1'
#
loop_
_entity.id
_entity.type
_entity.pdbx_description
1 polymer ?
#
loop_
_entity_poly.entity_id
_entity_poly.type
_entity_poly.pdbx_seq_one_letter_code
_entity_poly.pdbx_strand_id
1 'polypeptide(L)'
;MGVNGLIIKVLQEVGLNPARFSLQWASAAEAPRFVKLITDFTNTVKNLGPLGHAEGLKPEEAKQRAEKALALVSDRKLRMGFGNLSKELRKEIPGITDKSIAVAVDEKLSKTIAAITG
;
A
#
# COMPACT_ATOMS: atom_id res chain seq x y z
N MET A 1 -6.47 -5.16 7.52
CA MET A 1 -6.96 -3.81 7.16
C MET A 1 -5.86 -2.75 7.26
N GLY A 2 -5.15 -2.62 8.39
CA GLY A 2 -4.12 -1.59 8.61
C GLY A 2 -3.01 -1.46 7.55
N VAL A 3 -2.52 -2.57 6.99
CA VAL A 3 -1.38 -2.57 6.06
C VAL A 3 -1.72 -1.91 4.72
N ASN A 4 -3.00 -1.92 4.32
CA ASN A 4 -3.42 -1.34 3.04
C ASN A 4 -3.07 0.15 2.97
N GLY A 5 -3.42 0.93 4.00
CA GLY A 5 -3.11 2.36 4.08
C GLY A 5 -1.61 2.65 4.02
N LEU A 6 -0.79 1.84 4.70
CA LEU A 6 0.67 1.98 4.68
C LEU A 6 1.24 1.76 3.28
N ILE A 7 0.86 0.67 2.61
CA ILE A 7 1.40 0.33 1.29
C ILE A 7 0.96 1.36 0.24
N ILE A 8 -0.30 1.78 0.27
CA ILE A 8 -0.79 2.85 -0.62
C ILE A 8 0.05 4.12 -0.43
N LYS A 9 0.28 4.54 0.82
CA LYS A 9 1.08 5.73 1.12
C LYS A 9 2.53 5.58 0.63
N VAL A 10 3.16 4.43 0.85
CA VAL A 10 4.53 4.16 0.39
C VAL A 10 4.62 4.21 -1.14
N LEU A 11 3.68 3.62 -1.87
CA LEU A 11 3.65 3.68 -3.33
C LEU A 11 3.51 5.11 -3.84
N GLN A 12 2.62 5.91 -3.22
CA GLN A 12 2.48 7.33 -3.54
C GLN A 12 3.79 8.09 -3.32
N GLU A 13 4.45 7.86 -2.19
CA GLU A 13 5.71 8.52 -1.84
C GLU A 13 6.82 8.23 -2.85
N VAL A 14 6.97 6.97 -3.27
CA VAL A 14 8.00 6.61 -4.27
C VAL A 14 7.56 6.93 -5.71
N GLY A 15 6.36 7.47 -5.90
CA GLY A 15 5.81 7.85 -7.21
C GLY A 15 5.49 6.65 -8.09
N LEU A 16 4.95 5.57 -7.52
CA LEU A 16 4.37 4.44 -8.24
C LEU A 16 2.85 4.45 -8.08
N ASN A 17 2.12 4.03 -9.11
CA ASN A 17 0.66 4.07 -9.08
C ASN A 17 0.10 3.11 -8.00
N PRO A 18 -0.66 3.62 -7.01
CA PRO A 18 -1.19 2.78 -5.91
C PRO A 18 -2.17 1.69 -6.38
N ALA A 19 -2.79 1.86 -7.55
CA ALA A 19 -3.67 0.86 -8.15
C ALA A 19 -2.93 -0.44 -8.54
N ARG A 20 -1.59 -0.47 -8.47
CA ARG A 20 -0.77 -1.67 -8.61
C ARG A 20 -0.80 -2.58 -7.37
N PHE A 21 -1.42 -2.14 -6.28
CA PHE A 21 -1.66 -2.93 -5.08
C PHE A 21 -3.16 -3.06 -4.80
N SER A 22 -3.60 -4.25 -4.39
CA SER A 22 -4.97 -4.51 -3.99
C SER A 22 -4.99 -5.54 -2.86
N LEU A 23 -5.63 -5.20 -1.75
CA LEU A 23 -5.89 -6.12 -0.64
C LEU A 23 -7.39 -6.31 -0.48
N GLN A 24 -7.88 -7.51 -0.82
CA GLN A 24 -9.30 -7.85 -0.81
C GLN A 24 -9.52 -9.18 -0.09
N TRP A 25 -10.69 -9.33 0.52
CA TRP A 25 -11.07 -10.54 1.25
C TRP A 25 -12.11 -11.34 0.47
N ALA A 26 -11.89 -12.66 0.41
CA ALA A 26 -12.84 -13.66 -0.02
C ALA A 26 -12.64 -14.91 0.83
N SER A 27 -13.72 -15.48 1.33
CA SER A 27 -13.71 -16.76 2.05
C SER A 27 -13.69 -17.94 1.08
N ALA A 28 -13.41 -19.14 1.59
CA ALA A 28 -13.40 -20.37 0.79
C ALA A 28 -14.76 -20.70 0.15
N ALA A 29 -15.87 -20.19 0.71
CA ALA A 29 -17.22 -20.39 0.19
C ALA A 29 -17.58 -19.40 -0.94
N GLU A 30 -16.77 -18.36 -1.18
CA GLU A 30 -17.06 -17.27 -2.12
C GLU A 30 -16.28 -17.41 -3.44
N ALA A 31 -16.27 -18.61 -4.04
CA ALA A 31 -15.52 -18.85 -5.28
C ALA A 31 -15.84 -17.84 -6.41
N PRO A 32 -17.11 -17.47 -6.69
CA PRO A 32 -17.40 -16.46 -7.71
C PRO A 32 -16.81 -15.07 -7.40
N ARG A 33 -16.79 -14.68 -6.12
CA ARG A 33 -16.19 -13.40 -5.68
C ARG A 33 -14.68 -13.41 -5.89
N PHE A 34 -14.01 -14.51 -5.52
CA PHE A 34 -12.58 -14.65 -5.72
C PHE A 34 -12.20 -14.49 -7.21
N VAL A 35 -12.89 -15.23 -8.10
CA VAL A 35 -12.68 -15.13 -9.56
C VAL A 35 -12.85 -13.69 -10.04
N LYS A 36 -13.92 -13.01 -9.59
CA LYS A 36 -14.16 -11.60 -9.95
C LYS A 36 -13.04 -10.68 -9.47
N LEU A 37 -12.62 -10.79 -8.21
CA LEU A 37 -11.56 -9.94 -7.64
C LEU A 37 -10.23 -10.09 -8.40
N ILE A 38 -9.83 -11.32 -8.73
CA ILE A 38 -8.60 -11.59 -9.50
C ILE A 38 -8.73 -11.06 -10.93
N THR A 39 -9.88 -11.27 -11.57
CA THR A 39 -10.13 -10.80 -12.94
C THR A 39 -10.08 -9.28 -13.02
N ASP A 40 -10.78 -8.58 -12.12
CA ASP A 40 -10.82 -7.13 -12.05
C ASP A 40 -9.40 -6.57 -11.82
N PHE A 41 -8.64 -7.13 -10.87
CA PHE A 41 -7.26 -6.70 -10.61
C PHE A 41 -6.32 -6.97 -11.78
N THR A 42 -6.47 -8.12 -12.45
CA THR A 42 -5.69 -8.44 -13.66
C THR A 42 -5.94 -7.43 -14.77
N ASN A 43 -7.19 -7.02 -14.98
CA ASN A 43 -7.55 -6.01 -15.96
C ASN A 43 -6.96 -4.63 -15.59
N THR A 44 -7.00 -4.25 -14.30
CA THR A 44 -6.32 -3.04 -13.81
C THR A 44 -4.83 -3.06 -14.14
N VAL A 45 -4.12 -4.15 -13.85
CA VAL A 45 -2.68 -4.27 -14.14
C VAL A 45 -2.41 -4.23 -15.65
N LYS A 46 -3.22 -4.89 -16.47
CA LYS A 46 -3.11 -4.83 -17.94
C LYS A 46 -3.27 -3.40 -18.47
N ASN A 47 -4.24 -2.66 -17.96
CA ASN A 47 -4.49 -1.27 -18.37
C ASN A 47 -3.36 -0.32 -17.95
N LEU A 48 -2.72 -0.56 -16.80
CA LEU A 48 -1.55 0.21 -16.35
C LEU A 48 -0.28 -0.14 -17.12
N GLY A 49 -0.24 -1.30 -17.77
CA GLY A 49 0.94 -1.83 -18.43
C GLY A 49 2.07 -2.21 -17.47
N PRO A 50 3.26 -2.51 -18.02
CA PRO A 50 4.46 -2.81 -17.24
C PRO A 50 4.75 -1.75 -16.16
N LEU A 51 5.47 -2.13 -15.11
CA LEU A 51 5.83 -1.22 -14.03
C LEU A 51 6.61 -0.02 -14.59
N GLY A 52 6.16 1.20 -14.28
CA GLY A 52 6.71 2.44 -14.83
C GLY A 52 5.98 2.97 -16.06
N HIS A 53 5.20 2.15 -16.78
CA HIS A 53 4.54 2.58 -18.02
C HIS A 53 3.47 3.66 -17.77
N ALA A 54 2.55 3.42 -16.84
CA ALA A 54 1.53 4.40 -16.45
C ALA A 54 2.13 5.68 -15.84
N GLU A 55 3.35 5.59 -15.30
CA GLU A 55 4.08 6.68 -14.67
C GLU A 55 5.01 7.43 -15.65
N GLY A 56 5.14 6.96 -16.90
CA GLY A 56 6.05 7.54 -17.90
C GLY A 56 7.55 7.30 -17.63
N LEU A 57 7.88 6.27 -16.85
CA LEU A 57 9.22 5.97 -16.37
C LEU A 57 9.92 4.92 -17.24
N LYS A 58 11.25 5.00 -17.28
CA LYS A 58 12.07 3.91 -17.81
C LYS A 58 12.02 2.70 -16.85
N PRO A 59 12.16 1.46 -17.36
CA PRO A 59 12.14 0.26 -16.52
C PRO A 59 13.13 0.30 -15.35
N GLU A 60 14.34 0.83 -15.57
CA GLU A 60 15.36 0.95 -14.51
C GLU A 60 14.97 1.93 -13.41
N GLU A 61 14.39 3.08 -13.77
CA GLU A 61 13.91 4.07 -12.79
C GLU A 61 12.73 3.52 -11.99
N ALA A 62 11.82 2.79 -12.65
CA ALA A 62 10.70 2.13 -12.01
C ALA A 62 11.17 1.05 -11.01
N LYS A 63 12.20 0.28 -11.38
CA LYS A 63 12.84 -0.70 -10.50
C LYS A 63 13.48 -0.02 -9.29
N GLN A 64 14.22 1.07 -9.48
CA GLN A 64 14.81 1.84 -8.37
C GLN A 64 13.74 2.35 -7.40
N ARG A 65 12.59 2.84 -7.90
CA ARG A 65 11.47 3.26 -7.05
C ARG A 65 10.87 2.09 -6.26
N ALA A 66 10.74 0.92 -6.87
CA ALA A 66 10.28 -0.28 -6.18
C ALA A 66 11.28 -0.74 -5.09
N GLU A 67 12.57 -0.65 -5.34
CA GLU A 67 13.63 -0.94 -4.35
C GLU A 67 13.59 0.07 -3.19
N LYS A 68 13.37 1.36 -3.47
CA LYS A 68 13.12 2.37 -2.42
C LYS A 68 11.90 2.05 -1.59
N ALA A 69 10.78 1.63 -2.22
CA ALA A 69 9.58 1.20 -1.50
C ALA A 69 9.87 0.01 -0.57
N LEU A 70 10.65 -0.96 -1.05
CA LEU A 70 11.09 -2.11 -0.26
C LEU A 70 11.97 -1.69 0.93
N ALA A 71 12.92 -0.77 0.71
CA ALA A 71 13.77 -0.24 1.77
C ALA A 71 12.96 0.47 2.85
N LEU A 72 11.98 1.29 2.46
CA LEU A 72 11.07 1.99 3.38
C LEU A 72 10.32 1.00 4.27
N VAL A 73 9.63 0.02 3.69
CA VAL A 73 8.85 -0.95 4.48
C VAL A 73 9.71 -1.90 5.30
N SER A 74 10.98 -2.06 4.94
CA SER A 74 11.97 -2.85 5.68
C SER A 74 12.61 -2.05 6.82
N ASP A 75 12.55 -0.71 6.78
CA ASP A 75 13.11 0.15 7.82
C ASP A 75 12.53 -0.18 9.19
N ARG A 76 13.41 -0.25 10.19
CA ARG A 76 13.03 -0.62 11.55
C ARG A 76 12.14 0.44 12.19
N LYS A 77 12.42 1.74 11.99
CA LYS A 77 11.64 2.81 12.61
C LYS A 77 10.24 2.83 12.03
N LEU A 78 10.08 2.70 10.71
CA LEU A 78 8.77 2.64 10.07
C LEU A 78 7.96 1.43 10.55
N ARG A 79 8.57 0.23 10.60
CA ARG A 79 7.90 -0.99 11.10
C ARG A 79 7.45 -0.87 12.55
N MET A 80 8.30 -0.31 13.43
CA MET A 80 7.95 -0.10 14.83
C MET A 80 6.84 0.96 14.99
N GLY A 81 6.93 2.06 14.24
CA GLY A 81 5.91 3.11 14.22
C GLY A 81 4.55 2.58 13.78
N PHE A 82 4.52 1.81 12.69
CA PHE A 82 3.30 1.15 12.22
C PHE A 82 2.75 0.12 13.23
N GLY A 83 3.63 -0.61 13.92
CA GLY A 83 3.23 -1.52 15.00
C GLY A 83 2.54 -0.81 16.16
N ASN A 84 3.06 0.35 16.57
CA ASN A 84 2.44 1.18 17.61
C ASN A 84 1.11 1.77 17.15
N LEU A 85 1.06 2.34 15.94
CA LEU A 85 -0.18 2.82 15.33
C LEU A 85 -1.25 1.72 15.28
N SER A 86 -0.87 0.50 14.89
CA SER A 86 -1.79 -0.63 14.84
C SER A 86 -2.36 -1.00 16.22
N LYS A 87 -1.58 -0.87 17.29
CA LYS A 87 -2.06 -1.09 18.67
C LYS A 87 -3.06 -0.03 19.10
N GLU A 88 -2.84 1.23 18.72
CA GLU A 88 -3.74 2.34 19.01
C GLU A 88 -5.06 2.17 18.25
N LEU A 89 -4.99 1.95 16.94
CA LEU A 89 -6.16 1.75 16.10
C LEU A 89 -7.07 0.65 16.64
N ARG A 90 -6.52 -0.51 17.06
CA ARG A 90 -7.32 -1.62 17.62
C ARG A 90 -8.22 -1.24 18.81
N LYS A 91 -7.92 -0.17 19.54
CA LYS A 91 -8.76 0.30 20.65
C LYS A 91 -10.06 0.95 20.17
N GLU A 92 -10.13 1.31 18.90
CA GLU A 92 -11.28 1.99 18.28
C GLU A 92 -12.24 1.01 17.57
N ILE A 93 -12.01 -0.31 17.67
CA ILE A 93 -12.93 -1.33 17.16
C ILE A 93 -14.28 -1.23 17.89
N PRO A 94 -15.43 -1.26 17.19
CA PRO A 94 -15.60 -1.61 15.77
C PRO A 94 -15.59 -0.43 14.78
N GLY A 95 -15.38 0.81 15.21
CA GLY A 95 -15.49 2.03 14.38
C GLY A 95 -14.38 2.26 13.35
N ILE A 96 -13.45 1.31 13.18
CA ILE A 96 -12.32 1.45 12.26
C ILE A 96 -12.77 1.18 10.83
N THR A 97 -12.42 2.09 9.93
CA THR A 97 -12.63 1.96 8.48
C THR A 97 -11.30 2.09 7.75
N ASP A 98 -11.24 1.67 6.48
CA ASP A 98 -10.04 1.86 5.67
C ASP A 98 -9.66 3.33 5.50
N LYS A 99 -10.64 4.24 5.50
CA LYS A 99 -10.39 5.69 5.46
C LYS A 99 -9.74 6.20 6.74
N SER A 100 -10.24 5.80 7.92
CA SER A 100 -9.66 6.24 9.18
C SER A 100 -8.24 5.68 9.37
N ILE A 101 -7.97 4.46 8.90
CA ILE A 101 -6.63 3.89 8.85
C ILE A 101 -5.70 4.73 7.96
N ALA A 102 -6.15 5.09 6.75
CA ALA A 102 -5.34 5.88 5.81
C ALA A 102 -4.97 7.25 6.40
N VAL A 103 -5.94 7.93 7.04
CA VAL A 103 -5.70 9.19 7.75
C VAL A 103 -4.67 9.01 8.87
N ALA A 104 -4.83 7.98 9.71
CA ALA A 104 -3.92 7.76 10.83
C ALA A 104 -2.49 7.39 10.38
N VAL A 105 -2.36 6.66 9.27
CA VAL A 105 -1.06 6.40 8.63
C VAL A 105 -0.43 7.70 8.13
N ASP A 106 -1.22 8.55 7.46
CA ASP A 106 -0.73 9.81 6.92
C ASP A 106 -0.26 10.76 8.03
N GLU A 107 -1.05 10.93 9.08
CA GLU A 107 -0.73 11.83 10.20
C GLU A 107 0.50 11.37 10.99
N LYS A 108 0.62 10.07 11.26
CA LYS A 108 1.64 9.55 12.20
C LYS A 108 2.89 9.03 11.53
N LEU A 109 2.83 8.59 10.27
CA LEU A 109 3.95 7.94 9.60
C LEU A 109 4.54 8.77 8.45
N SER A 110 3.87 9.80 7.92
CA SER A 110 4.42 10.62 6.83
C SER A 110 5.77 11.25 7.16
N LYS A 111 5.96 11.73 8.39
CA LYS A 111 7.26 12.29 8.82
C LYS A 111 8.37 11.24 8.81
N THR A 112 8.08 10.01 9.23
CA THR A 112 9.05 8.91 9.23
C THR A 112 9.37 8.46 7.82
N ILE A 113 8.34 8.36 6.96
CA ILE A 113 8.49 8.01 5.55
C ILE A 113 9.37 9.07 4.84
N ALA A 114 9.03 10.35 4.97
CA ALA A 114 9.77 11.48 4.39
C ALA A 114 11.23 11.55 4.87
N ALA A 115 11.49 11.24 6.15
CA ALA A 115 12.84 11.25 6.72
C ALA A 115 13.72 10.07 6.25
N ILE A 116 13.13 9.04 5.62
CA ILE A 116 13.85 7.90 5.05
C ILE A 116 14.01 8.06 3.53
N THR A 117 13.08 8.78 2.86
CA THR A 117 13.16 9.08 1.42
C THR A 117 14.06 10.26 1.06
N GLY A 118 14.23 11.23 1.98
CA GLY A 118 15.17 12.35 1.83
C GLY A 118 16.60 11.98 2.20
#